data_AF-A0A7J7QKW1-F1
#
_entry.id   AF-A0A7J7QKW1-F1
#
_cell.length_a   1.000
_cell.length_b   1.000
_cell.length_c   1.000
_cell.angle_alpha   90.00
_cell.angle_beta   90.00
_cell.angle_gamma   90.00
#
_symmetry.space_group_name_H-M   'P 1'
#
loop_
_entity.id
_entity.type
_entity.pdbx_description
1 polymer ?
#
loop_
_entity_poly.entity_id
_entity_poly.type
_entity_poly.pdbx_seq_one_letter_code
_entity_poly.pdbx_strand_id
1 'polypeptide(L)'
;MVLKVLNFSSTIPVISIQLADTGQMAGRVTPAQAQLLGRGPNMPAVMCTCGATPDGVDYDDLAVRLRVRGSSSARLYAKKSFALRTLDQSANLSTAEDNKVGLLGFPREHNWVLHGPENDRTLGMRNWLAYNMGRQMGRYASRTRYFELFLNTEPNTPLSMNHYWGVYMLQEPVTRDKHRVPIAKYDPAVDPSGGFMFAYENDNIDIGSDPVFIQRLTQLVMVVDYPNNADQQTVAWLSRWMNAFEAALLARGTANMTGLLDVPAAADYFLATEVTKNPDGYRGSVKLHKDRAGPLVIGPLWDYNEAFGMCCGFPIEGFQQLGSSNGTSGGSAISAAGWRFNVCQDRGRCKVDPLDGISQWYRRLWQDPLFRNYTAARWQQLRAPGGNLTNEWFAGQIAELKQLLHEPASRNYQRWSNALNRPAYGRAYPTWQAMFDSETSQLQQWTIARLRWMDAALAAQANVTAPADAYLGIGYVQPEPPVAGGANADDDQVQEHAKAAANGVNAAHTAAVAAAAGVDAGVAAAGTAPAPQVVAVSGQLGKR
;
A
#
# COMPACT_ATOMS: atom_id res chain seq x y z
N MET A 1 -7.22 3.93 29.53
CA MET A 1 -8.53 3.56 30.14
C MET A 1 -8.83 2.05 30.09
N VAL A 2 -8.72 1.40 28.92
CA VAL A 2 -9.05 -0.04 28.70
C VAL A 2 -8.38 -1.02 29.67
N LEU A 3 -7.05 -0.94 29.81
CA LEU A 3 -6.27 -1.88 30.64
C LEU A 3 -6.74 -1.91 32.09
N LYS A 4 -7.11 -0.75 32.65
CA LYS A 4 -7.60 -0.62 34.03
C LYS A 4 -9.07 -1.03 34.16
N VAL A 5 -9.93 -0.62 33.23
CA VAL A 5 -11.38 -0.87 33.29
C VAL A 5 -11.71 -2.35 33.08
N LEU A 6 -10.98 -3.03 32.19
CA LEU A 6 -11.24 -4.43 31.85
C LEU A 6 -10.31 -5.43 32.55
N ASN A 7 -9.36 -4.97 33.36
CA ASN A 7 -8.24 -5.78 33.85
C ASN A 7 -7.59 -6.59 32.69
N PHE A 8 -7.37 -5.90 31.56
CA PHE A 8 -6.88 -6.49 30.33
C PHE A 8 -5.38 -6.24 30.19
N SER A 9 -4.64 -7.25 29.73
CA SER A 9 -3.22 -7.16 29.41
C SER A 9 -2.96 -7.70 28.01
N SER A 10 -1.89 -7.21 27.38
CA SER A 10 -1.45 -7.67 26.08
C SER A 10 0.04 -7.41 25.88
N THR A 11 0.67 -8.27 25.09
CA THR A 11 2.03 -8.10 24.56
C THR A 11 2.12 -7.02 23.47
N ILE A 12 0.98 -6.57 22.93
CA ILE A 12 0.90 -5.52 21.91
C ILE A 12 0.02 -4.35 22.39
N PRO A 13 0.17 -3.15 21.81
CA PRO A 13 -0.71 -2.02 22.11
C PRO A 13 -2.19 -2.37 22.00
N VAL A 14 -3.02 -1.67 22.78
CA VAL A 14 -4.47 -1.78 22.74
C VAL A 14 -5.05 -0.46 22.26
N ILE A 15 -5.90 -0.53 21.24
CA ILE A 15 -6.67 0.61 20.74
C ILE A 15 -8.14 0.37 21.05
N SER A 16 -8.78 1.35 21.69
CA SER A 16 -10.24 1.39 21.79
C SER A 16 -10.80 2.50 20.93
N ILE A 17 -11.85 2.19 20.16
CA ILE A 17 -12.59 3.17 19.36
C ILE A 17 -14.05 3.15 19.82
N GLN A 18 -14.56 4.30 20.21
CA GLN A 18 -15.96 4.54 20.56
C GLN A 18 -16.63 5.31 19.42
N LEU A 19 -17.64 4.73 18.78
CA LEU A 19 -18.45 5.49 17.81
C LEU A 19 -19.24 6.58 18.54
N ALA A 20 -19.28 7.78 17.95
CA ALA A 20 -20.00 8.92 18.49
C ALA A 20 -21.52 8.71 18.38
N ASP A 21 -22.27 9.23 19.36
CA ASP A 21 -23.73 9.36 19.25
C ASP A 21 -24.05 10.53 18.33
N THR A 22 -24.49 10.25 17.10
CA THR A 22 -24.79 11.29 16.11
C THR A 22 -26.25 11.78 16.19
N GLY A 23 -27.06 11.32 17.14
CA GLY A 23 -28.49 11.70 17.28
C GLY A 23 -29.40 11.23 16.13
N GLN A 24 -28.84 10.85 14.97
CA GLN A 24 -29.53 10.20 13.84
C GLN A 24 -29.70 8.69 14.03
N MET A 25 -29.20 8.14 15.14
CA MET A 25 -29.14 6.70 15.42
C MET A 25 -30.17 6.25 16.47
N ALA A 26 -31.01 7.16 16.97
CA ALA A 26 -32.06 6.86 17.93
C ALA A 26 -33.27 6.20 17.24
N GLY A 27 -33.57 4.95 17.61
CA GLY A 27 -34.91 4.38 17.43
C GLY A 27 -35.10 3.27 16.38
N ARG A 28 -34.05 2.72 15.76
CA ARG A 28 -34.16 1.45 15.02
C ARG A 28 -32.96 0.58 15.37
N VAL A 29 -33.16 -0.74 15.40
CA VAL A 29 -32.10 -1.76 15.52
C VAL A 29 -30.87 -1.28 14.74
N THR A 30 -29.77 -1.08 15.47
CA THR A 30 -28.71 -0.11 15.18
C THR A 30 -28.21 -0.13 13.73
N PRO A 31 -28.41 0.95 12.95
CA PRO A 31 -27.78 1.13 11.65
C PRO A 31 -26.24 1.01 11.69
N ALA A 32 -25.59 1.18 12.85
CA ALA A 32 -24.14 0.95 13.04
C ALA A 32 -23.70 -0.48 12.68
N GLN A 33 -24.48 -1.49 13.07
CA GLN A 33 -24.16 -2.90 12.78
C GLN A 33 -24.39 -3.25 11.31
N ALA A 34 -25.39 -2.63 10.65
CA ALA A 34 -25.62 -2.80 9.21
C ALA A 34 -24.61 -2.00 8.34
N GLN A 35 -24.12 -0.86 8.83
CA GLN A 35 -23.16 0.01 8.14
C GLN A 35 -21.71 -0.47 8.26
N LEU A 36 -21.37 -1.19 9.34
CA LEU A 36 -20.11 -1.93 9.45
C LEU A 36 -20.04 -3.15 8.51
N LEU A 37 -21.15 -3.54 7.89
CA LEU A 37 -21.22 -4.67 6.96
C LEU A 37 -21.06 -4.27 5.47
N GLY A 38 -20.90 -2.97 5.15
CA GLY A 38 -20.64 -2.45 3.80
C GLY A 38 -19.63 -1.31 3.75
N ARG A 39 -19.26 -0.80 2.56
CA ARG A 39 -18.47 0.46 2.39
C ARG A 39 -19.35 1.68 2.77
N GLY A 40 -19.84 1.71 4.00
CA GLY A 40 -20.71 2.74 4.55
C GLY A 40 -20.03 4.12 4.67
N PRO A 41 -20.77 5.14 5.13
CA PRO A 41 -20.23 6.49 5.29
C PRO A 41 -19.11 6.53 6.34
N ASN A 42 -18.35 7.63 6.36
CA ASN A 42 -17.39 7.89 7.43
C ASN A 42 -18.16 8.03 8.76
N MET A 43 -17.76 7.27 9.77
CA MET A 43 -18.36 7.28 11.09
C MET A 43 -17.47 8.08 12.04
N PRO A 44 -17.97 9.20 12.61
CA PRO A 44 -17.27 9.90 13.67
C PRO A 44 -17.09 9.01 14.90
N ALA A 45 -15.91 9.08 15.50
CA ALA A 45 -15.56 8.29 16.66
C ALA A 45 -14.47 8.98 17.47
N VAL A 46 -14.23 8.43 18.65
CA VAL A 46 -13.18 8.82 19.57
C VAL A 46 -12.28 7.61 19.82
N MET A 47 -10.97 7.81 19.77
CA MET A 47 -9.98 6.74 19.89
C MET A 47 -9.06 6.98 21.08
N CYS A 48 -8.83 5.92 21.86
CA CYS A 48 -7.77 5.89 22.87
C CYS A 48 -6.73 4.82 22.51
N THR A 49 -5.47 5.08 22.84
CA THR A 49 -4.39 4.08 22.79
C THR A 49 -3.84 3.85 24.19
N CYS A 50 -3.43 2.62 24.48
CA CYS A 50 -2.75 2.30 25.74
C CYS A 50 -1.89 1.03 25.61
N GLY A 51 -0.90 0.89 26.50
CA GLY A 51 -0.05 -0.30 26.60
C GLY A 51 1.37 -0.04 26.10
N ALA A 52 2.03 -1.04 25.53
CA ALA A 52 3.42 -0.97 25.06
C ALA A 52 3.56 -0.15 23.75
N THR A 53 3.18 1.13 23.77
CA THR A 53 3.38 2.03 22.63
C THR A 53 4.87 2.31 22.44
N PRO A 54 5.46 2.08 21.25
CA PRO A 54 6.92 2.21 21.05
C PRO A 54 7.46 3.63 21.27
N ASP A 55 6.61 4.63 21.06
CA ASP A 55 6.91 6.06 21.24
C ASP A 55 6.52 6.60 22.62
N GLY A 56 5.88 5.77 23.46
CA GLY A 56 5.36 6.18 24.76
C GLY A 56 4.23 7.21 24.67
N VAL A 57 3.68 7.45 23.48
CA VAL A 57 2.58 8.39 23.25
C VAL A 57 1.28 7.62 23.31
N ASP A 58 0.49 7.92 24.34
CA ASP A 58 -0.89 7.46 24.44
C ASP A 58 -1.84 8.61 24.12
N TYR A 59 -2.80 8.34 23.24
CA TYR A 59 -3.91 9.24 22.98
C TYR A 59 -5.06 8.91 23.94
N ASP A 60 -5.58 9.95 24.59
CA ASP A 60 -6.86 9.91 25.28
C ASP A 60 -7.85 10.76 24.49
N ASP A 61 -8.95 10.16 24.08
CA ASP A 61 -10.02 10.79 23.33
C ASP A 61 -9.64 11.48 22.00
N LEU A 62 -8.76 10.89 21.19
CA LEU A 62 -8.44 11.42 19.86
C LEU A 62 -9.67 11.34 18.93
N ALA A 63 -10.07 12.50 18.39
CA ALA A 63 -11.12 12.59 17.39
C ALA A 63 -10.73 11.88 16.09
N VAL A 64 -11.59 10.98 15.61
CA VAL A 64 -11.32 10.19 14.39
C VAL A 64 -12.58 10.00 13.52
N ARG A 65 -12.36 9.70 12.24
CA ARG A 65 -13.37 9.15 11.31
C ARG A 65 -12.95 7.74 10.91
N LEU A 66 -13.86 6.79 11.11
CA LEU A 66 -13.67 5.39 10.75
C LEU A 66 -14.53 5.02 9.54
N ARG A 67 -13.99 4.28 8.59
CA ARG A 67 -14.75 3.73 7.46
C ARG A 67 -14.27 2.32 7.13
N VAL A 68 -15.19 1.41 6.83
CA VAL A 68 -14.82 0.08 6.29
C VAL A 68 -14.07 0.25 4.98
N ARG A 69 -12.96 -0.47 4.81
CA ARG A 69 -12.12 -0.43 3.60
C ARG A 69 -11.90 -1.81 3.00
N GLY A 70 -11.37 -1.81 1.78
CA GLY A 70 -11.16 -3.01 0.97
C GLY A 70 -12.21 -3.17 -0.12
N SER A 71 -11.98 -4.08 -1.06
CA SER A 71 -12.91 -4.37 -2.17
C SER A 71 -13.68 -5.66 -1.90
N SER A 72 -13.06 -6.81 -2.15
CA SER A 72 -13.60 -8.14 -1.83
C SER A 72 -13.71 -8.34 -0.32
N SER A 73 -12.67 -8.02 0.44
CA SER A 73 -12.63 -8.14 1.91
C SER A 73 -13.75 -7.37 2.62
N ALA A 74 -14.05 -6.15 2.17
CA ALA A 74 -15.16 -5.35 2.69
C ALA A 74 -16.53 -6.04 2.48
N ARG A 75 -16.68 -6.82 1.40
CA ARG A 75 -17.92 -7.51 1.03
C ARG A 75 -18.03 -8.91 1.63
N LEU A 76 -16.92 -9.64 1.71
CA LEU A 76 -16.91 -11.09 1.98
C LEU A 76 -16.49 -11.47 3.40
N TYR A 77 -15.68 -10.63 4.07
CA TYR A 77 -15.12 -10.97 5.37
C TYR A 77 -15.99 -10.46 6.51
N ALA A 78 -16.10 -11.22 7.59
CA ALA A 78 -16.81 -10.81 8.79
C ALA A 78 -15.96 -9.81 9.60
N LYS A 79 -14.66 -10.08 9.74
CA LYS A 79 -13.68 -9.17 10.32
C LYS A 79 -13.31 -8.10 9.31
N LYS A 80 -13.80 -6.88 9.54
CA LYS A 80 -13.56 -5.75 8.64
C LYS A 80 -12.22 -5.10 8.88
N SER A 81 -11.61 -4.62 7.81
CA SER A 81 -10.52 -3.63 7.89
C SER A 81 -11.11 -2.22 7.84
N PHE A 82 -10.43 -1.25 8.43
CA PHE A 82 -10.88 0.14 8.49
C PHE A 82 -9.86 1.11 7.91
N ALA A 83 -10.33 2.14 7.23
CA ALA A 83 -9.60 3.39 7.05
C ALA A 83 -9.94 4.29 8.24
N LEU A 84 -8.90 4.88 8.84
CA LEU A 84 -9.02 5.77 10.00
C LEU A 84 -8.44 7.12 9.59
N ARG A 85 -9.19 8.20 9.76
CA ARG A 85 -8.66 9.58 9.67
C ARG A 85 -8.63 10.21 11.04
N THR A 86 -7.53 10.86 11.40
CA THR A 86 -7.40 11.61 12.65
C THR A 86 -7.76 13.07 12.42
N LEU A 87 -8.46 13.65 13.39
CA LEU A 87 -9.11 14.95 13.25
C LEU A 87 -8.69 15.90 14.37
N ASP A 88 -8.93 17.19 14.15
CA ASP A 88 -8.84 18.17 15.21
C ASP A 88 -9.96 17.96 16.23
N GLN A 89 -9.76 18.50 17.43
CA GLN A 89 -10.80 18.46 18.45
C GLN A 89 -11.83 19.54 18.12
N SER A 90 -12.98 19.12 17.61
CA SER A 90 -14.11 20.00 17.28
C SER A 90 -15.34 19.59 18.08
N ALA A 91 -16.17 20.56 18.45
CA ALA A 91 -17.50 20.31 19.03
C ALA A 91 -18.42 19.53 18.07
N ASN A 92 -18.12 19.56 16.76
CA ASN A 92 -18.82 18.77 15.75
C ASN A 92 -17.81 18.01 14.88
N LEU A 93 -17.71 16.70 15.11
CA LEU A 93 -16.83 15.80 14.34
C LEU A 93 -17.21 15.69 12.85
N SER A 94 -18.40 16.13 12.44
CA SER A 94 -18.78 16.15 11.02
C SER A 94 -18.11 17.28 10.23
N THR A 95 -17.69 18.36 10.91
CA THR A 95 -16.99 19.51 10.29
C THR A 95 -15.51 19.59 10.68
N ALA A 96 -15.04 18.71 11.56
CA ALA A 96 -13.65 18.63 11.99
C ALA A 96 -12.67 18.48 10.80
N GLU A 97 -11.56 19.19 10.87
CA GLU A 97 -10.49 19.17 9.87
C GLU A 97 -9.53 17.99 10.10
N ASP A 98 -8.77 17.62 9.08
CA ASP A 98 -7.75 16.58 9.20
C ASP A 98 -6.60 17.06 10.11
N ASN A 99 -6.22 16.22 11.09
CA ASN A 99 -5.14 16.50 12.02
C ASN A 99 -4.04 15.46 11.86
N LYS A 100 -2.83 15.91 11.54
CA LYS A 100 -1.66 15.03 11.43
C LYS A 100 -1.10 14.71 12.82
N VAL A 101 -1.06 13.44 13.17
CA VAL A 101 -0.56 12.95 14.45
C VAL A 101 0.46 11.82 14.23
N GLY A 102 1.40 11.61 15.14
CA GLY A 102 2.20 10.39 15.13
C GLY A 102 1.41 9.26 15.77
N LEU A 103 1.32 8.08 15.15
CA LEU A 103 0.48 6.98 15.66
C LEU A 103 1.28 5.69 15.80
N LEU A 104 1.41 5.17 17.03
CA LEU A 104 2.20 3.98 17.38
C LEU A 104 3.65 4.04 16.85
N GLY A 105 4.28 5.21 16.92
CA GLY A 105 5.63 5.47 16.43
C GLY A 105 5.75 5.69 14.91
N PHE A 106 4.64 5.86 14.18
CA PHE A 106 4.70 6.29 12.77
C PHE A 106 4.85 7.82 12.65
N PRO A 107 5.51 8.32 11.58
CA PRO A 107 5.59 9.75 11.29
C PRO A 107 4.23 10.42 11.19
N ARG A 108 4.17 11.73 11.47
CA ARG A 108 2.93 12.49 11.53
C ARG A 108 2.13 12.41 10.23
N GLU A 109 0.93 11.84 10.30
CA GLU A 109 -0.05 11.84 9.20
C GLU A 109 -1.48 11.81 9.73
N HIS A 110 -2.45 12.01 8.84
CA HIS A 110 -3.87 12.10 9.21
C HIS A 110 -4.70 10.90 8.72
N ASN A 111 -4.11 9.96 7.99
CA ASN A 111 -4.81 8.85 7.35
C ASN A 111 -4.07 7.51 7.55
N TRP A 112 -4.81 6.51 8.03
CA TRP A 112 -4.29 5.23 8.50
C TRP A 112 -5.15 4.06 8.05
N VAL A 113 -4.56 2.87 8.14
CA VAL A 113 -5.20 1.59 7.83
C VAL A 113 -5.20 0.74 9.08
N LEU A 114 -6.37 0.33 9.55
CA LEU A 114 -6.52 -0.73 10.54
C LEU A 114 -6.82 -2.02 9.79
N HIS A 115 -5.78 -2.77 9.45
CA HIS A 115 -5.91 -4.02 8.69
C HIS A 115 -6.35 -5.16 9.63
N GLY A 116 -7.51 -5.74 9.34
CA GLY A 116 -8.07 -6.89 10.04
C GLY A 116 -7.91 -8.16 9.19
N PRO A 117 -6.81 -8.93 9.36
CA PRO A 117 -6.52 -10.08 8.51
C PRO A 117 -7.43 -11.28 8.86
N GLU A 118 -8.55 -11.44 8.13
CA GLU A 118 -9.43 -12.61 8.31
C GLU A 118 -8.89 -13.84 7.60
N ASN A 119 -8.52 -13.71 6.33
CA ASN A 119 -8.08 -14.84 5.51
C ASN A 119 -6.64 -15.26 5.84
N ASP A 120 -5.78 -14.32 6.22
CA ASP A 120 -4.41 -14.61 6.64
C ASP A 120 -4.36 -15.11 8.09
N ARG A 121 -4.36 -16.43 8.26
CA ARG A 121 -4.23 -17.14 9.55
C ARG A 121 -2.85 -17.06 10.18
N THR A 122 -1.94 -16.25 9.65
CA THR A 122 -0.75 -15.79 10.36
C THR A 122 -0.96 -14.41 10.97
N LEU A 123 -2.20 -13.92 11.01
CA LEU A 123 -2.57 -12.60 11.52
C LEU A 123 -1.89 -11.46 10.77
N GLY A 124 -1.72 -11.58 9.44
CA GLY A 124 -1.14 -10.52 8.63
C GLY A 124 0.39 -10.53 8.55
N MET A 125 1.08 -11.56 9.09
CA MET A 125 2.54 -11.65 8.99
C MET A 125 3.03 -11.63 7.54
N ARG A 126 2.23 -12.07 6.57
CA ARG A 126 2.59 -12.04 5.14
C ARG A 126 2.75 -10.61 4.62
N ASN A 127 1.77 -9.75 4.92
CA ASN A 127 1.86 -8.32 4.64
C ASN A 127 3.06 -7.71 5.39
N TRP A 128 3.23 -8.05 6.66
CA TRP A 128 4.34 -7.54 7.47
C TRP A 128 5.70 -7.89 6.85
N LEU A 129 5.93 -9.16 6.49
CA LEU A 129 7.18 -9.64 5.92
C LEU A 129 7.47 -8.97 4.57
N ALA A 130 6.46 -8.87 3.70
CA ALA A 130 6.61 -8.21 2.41
C ALA A 130 6.98 -6.72 2.57
N TYR A 131 6.29 -6.00 3.44
CA TYR A 131 6.56 -4.58 3.64
C TYR A 131 7.90 -4.35 4.36
N ASN A 132 8.26 -5.21 5.32
CA ASN A 132 9.56 -5.13 5.97
C ASN A 132 10.69 -5.39 4.97
N MET A 133 10.56 -6.41 4.13
CA MET A 133 11.49 -6.68 3.03
C MET A 133 11.66 -5.47 2.10
N GLY A 134 10.57 -4.83 1.68
CA GLY A 134 10.65 -3.61 0.87
C GLY A 134 11.47 -2.50 1.53
N ARG A 135 11.28 -2.28 2.84
CA ARG A 135 12.09 -1.34 3.62
C ARG A 135 13.56 -1.74 3.73
N GLN A 136 13.83 -3.04 3.91
CA GLN A 136 15.21 -3.56 3.94
C GLN A 136 15.93 -3.42 2.59
N MET A 137 15.19 -3.33 1.49
CA MET A 137 15.72 -3.00 0.17
C MET A 137 15.96 -1.49 -0.04
N GLY A 138 15.68 -0.64 0.96
CA GLY A 138 15.81 0.81 0.87
C GLY A 138 14.65 1.48 0.12
N ARG A 139 13.50 0.80 -0.01
CA ARG A 139 12.30 1.34 -0.66
C ARG A 139 11.25 1.71 0.37
N TYR A 140 10.44 2.73 0.07
CA TYR A 140 9.23 2.93 0.85
C TYR A 140 8.34 1.69 0.74
N ALA A 141 7.92 1.18 1.88
CA ALA A 141 6.83 0.25 2.03
C ALA A 141 6.17 0.51 3.38
N SER A 142 4.85 0.41 3.40
CA SER A 142 3.99 0.77 4.54
C SER A 142 4.53 0.22 5.87
N ARG A 143 4.79 1.10 6.85
CA ARG A 143 5.19 0.66 8.19
C ARG A 143 4.05 -0.14 8.83
N THR A 144 4.42 -1.07 9.71
CA THR A 144 3.46 -2.00 10.33
C THR A 144 3.62 -2.06 11.84
N ARG A 145 2.49 -2.00 12.57
CA ARG A 145 2.42 -2.20 14.02
C ARG A 145 1.19 -3.01 14.39
N TYR A 146 1.38 -4.07 15.16
CA TYR A 146 0.28 -4.87 15.69
C TYR A 146 -0.38 -4.18 16.87
N PHE A 147 -1.69 -4.35 17.01
CA PHE A 147 -2.45 -3.92 18.18
C PHE A 147 -3.70 -4.78 18.35
N GLU A 148 -4.26 -4.84 19.55
CA GLU A 148 -5.59 -5.39 19.79
C GLU A 148 -6.64 -4.29 19.74
N LEU A 149 -7.71 -4.52 18.97
CA LEU A 149 -8.79 -3.55 18.80
C LEU A 149 -9.97 -3.88 19.72
N PHE A 150 -10.43 -2.86 20.45
CA PHE A 150 -11.78 -2.80 20.97
C PHE A 150 -12.59 -1.78 20.17
N LEU A 151 -13.70 -2.19 19.57
CA LEU A 151 -14.58 -1.30 18.83
C LEU A 151 -15.96 -1.32 19.47
N ASN A 152 -16.28 -0.23 20.17
CA ASN A 152 -17.60 -0.01 20.74
C ASN A 152 -18.49 0.71 19.73
N THR A 153 -19.47 -0.02 19.21
CA THR A 153 -20.42 0.46 18.21
C THR A 153 -21.74 0.92 18.82
N GLU A 154 -21.87 0.81 20.14
CA GLU A 154 -23.05 1.15 20.91
C GLU A 154 -22.71 2.39 21.75
N PRO A 155 -23.15 3.59 21.34
CA PRO A 155 -22.87 4.81 22.10
C PRO A 155 -23.36 4.68 23.54
N ASN A 156 -22.59 5.25 24.49
CA ASN A 156 -22.89 5.29 25.92
C ASN A 156 -22.91 3.92 26.63
N THR A 157 -22.43 2.84 26.01
CA THR A 157 -22.22 1.57 26.71
C THR A 157 -20.82 1.50 27.32
N PRO A 158 -20.67 0.99 28.56
CA PRO A 158 -19.35 0.73 29.11
C PRO A 158 -18.57 -0.25 28.23
N LEU A 159 -17.26 -0.01 28.08
CA LEU A 159 -16.39 -0.94 27.39
C LEU A 159 -16.43 -2.31 28.07
N SER A 160 -16.47 -3.39 27.29
CA SER A 160 -16.47 -4.77 27.78
C SER A 160 -15.81 -5.70 26.76
N MET A 161 -15.61 -6.97 27.12
CA MET A 161 -15.07 -7.98 26.19
C MET A 161 -15.99 -8.25 24.98
N ASN A 162 -17.26 -7.83 25.01
CA ASN A 162 -18.13 -7.91 23.83
C ASN A 162 -17.67 -6.98 22.70
N HIS A 163 -16.95 -5.91 23.07
CA HIS A 163 -16.36 -4.96 22.14
C HIS A 163 -14.97 -5.37 21.66
N TYR A 164 -14.44 -6.53 22.04
CA TYR A 164 -13.15 -7.02 21.53
C TYR A 164 -13.28 -7.47 20.07
N TRP A 165 -12.42 -6.95 19.20
CA TRP A 165 -12.41 -7.20 17.75
C TRP A 165 -11.18 -7.97 17.26
N GLY A 166 -10.24 -8.33 18.13
CA GLY A 166 -9.10 -9.15 17.75
C GLY A 166 -7.82 -8.36 17.44
N VAL A 167 -6.86 -9.07 16.86
CA VAL A 167 -5.56 -8.52 16.43
C VAL A 167 -5.72 -7.77 15.11
N TYR A 168 -5.27 -6.52 15.08
CA TYR A 168 -5.19 -5.68 13.89
C TYR A 168 -3.74 -5.28 13.64
N MET A 169 -3.47 -4.82 12.42
CA MET A 169 -2.20 -4.23 12.05
C MET A 169 -2.44 -2.80 11.53
N LEU A 170 -1.84 -1.83 12.20
CA LEU A 170 -1.76 -0.46 11.72
C LEU A 170 -0.84 -0.43 10.51
N GLN A 171 -1.30 0.18 9.43
CA GLN A 171 -0.54 0.40 8.21
C GLN A 171 -0.74 1.83 7.71
N GLU A 172 0.19 2.29 6.90
CA GLU A 172 0.09 3.53 6.14
C GLU A 172 -0.54 3.25 4.77
N PRO A 173 -1.56 4.02 4.33
CA PRO A 173 -1.97 3.96 2.93
C PRO A 173 -0.84 4.46 2.03
N VAL A 174 -0.76 3.92 0.81
CA VAL A 174 0.20 4.37 -0.21
C VAL A 174 -0.25 5.73 -0.73
N THR A 175 0.31 6.80 -0.19
CA THR A 175 0.02 8.18 -0.57
C THR A 175 1.29 8.99 -0.74
N ARG A 176 1.18 10.14 -1.42
CA ARG A 176 2.24 11.12 -1.55
C ARG A 176 2.49 11.79 -0.20
N ASP A 177 3.69 11.64 0.35
CA ASP A 177 4.18 12.37 1.52
C ASP A 177 5.71 12.20 1.62
N LYS A 178 6.41 13.12 2.30
CA LYS A 178 7.88 13.06 2.47
C LYS A 178 8.33 11.80 3.21
N HIS A 179 7.48 11.22 4.07
CA HIS A 179 7.75 9.98 4.79
C HIS A 179 7.07 8.75 4.18
N ARG A 180 6.44 8.90 3.00
CA ARG A 180 5.77 7.83 2.24
C ARG A 180 6.31 7.74 0.82
N VAL A 181 5.51 8.04 -0.21
CA VAL A 181 5.99 8.16 -1.60
C VAL A 181 6.46 9.62 -1.81
N PRO A 182 7.78 9.86 -1.86
CA PRO A 182 8.33 11.22 -1.80
C PRO A 182 8.48 11.80 -3.21
N ILE A 183 7.35 12.10 -3.86
CA ILE A 183 7.34 12.80 -5.15
C ILE A 183 6.84 14.24 -5.00
N ALA A 184 7.20 15.10 -5.95
CA ALA A 184 6.73 16.47 -5.98
C ALA A 184 5.19 16.54 -6.03
N LYS A 185 4.62 17.61 -5.45
CA LYS A 185 3.19 17.91 -5.61
C LYS A 185 2.91 18.15 -7.10
N TYR A 186 1.83 17.58 -7.61
CA TYR A 186 1.40 17.85 -8.99
C TYR A 186 1.05 19.34 -9.14
N ASP A 187 1.68 20.00 -10.11
CA ASP A 187 1.42 21.39 -10.48
C ASP A 187 1.77 21.57 -11.97
N PRO A 188 0.77 21.53 -12.87
CA PRO A 188 1.01 21.60 -14.31
C PRO A 188 1.47 22.97 -14.79
N ALA A 189 1.28 24.03 -13.99
CA ALA A 189 1.79 25.37 -14.32
C ALA A 189 3.31 25.47 -14.09
N VAL A 190 3.85 24.64 -13.19
CA VAL A 190 5.28 24.56 -12.90
C VAL A 190 5.95 23.50 -13.78
N ASP A 191 5.46 22.26 -13.73
CA ASP A 191 5.96 21.16 -14.56
C ASP A 191 4.88 20.07 -14.69
N PRO A 192 4.28 19.90 -15.88
CA PRO A 192 3.24 18.89 -16.11
C PRO A 192 3.80 17.46 -16.22
N SER A 193 5.13 17.27 -16.15
CA SER A 193 5.78 15.99 -16.46
C SER A 193 5.77 14.96 -15.33
N GLY A 194 5.29 15.31 -14.13
CA GLY A 194 5.38 14.42 -12.99
C GLY A 194 4.63 14.88 -11.75
N GLY A 195 4.89 14.18 -10.65
CA GLY A 195 4.06 14.26 -9.44
C GLY A 195 2.85 13.32 -9.53
N PHE A 196 2.99 12.20 -10.25
CA PHE A 196 1.92 11.23 -10.46
C PHE A 196 2.12 9.99 -9.57
N MET A 197 1.02 9.53 -8.98
CA MET A 197 0.88 8.15 -8.49
C MET A 197 -0.26 7.50 -9.23
N PHE A 198 -0.08 6.26 -9.64
CA PHE A 198 -1.08 5.52 -10.39
C PHE A 198 -0.87 4.02 -10.18
N ALA A 199 -1.86 3.23 -10.56
CA ALA A 199 -1.82 1.80 -10.36
C ALA A 199 -2.31 1.06 -11.59
N TYR A 200 -1.74 -0.12 -11.81
CA TYR A 200 -2.46 -1.14 -12.57
C TYR A 200 -3.41 -1.87 -11.62
N GLU A 201 -4.69 -1.85 -11.97
CA GLU A 201 -5.77 -2.51 -11.23
C GLU A 201 -6.54 -3.42 -12.20
N ASN A 202 -7.02 -4.57 -11.73
CA ASN A 202 -7.79 -5.53 -12.53
C ASN A 202 -9.28 -5.57 -12.16
N ASP A 203 -9.62 -5.36 -10.89
CA ASP A 203 -10.99 -5.54 -10.37
C ASP A 203 -11.47 -4.43 -9.43
N ASN A 204 -10.60 -3.46 -9.10
CA ASN A 204 -10.87 -2.34 -8.21
C ASN A 204 -10.82 -1.02 -8.98
N ILE A 205 -11.63 -0.93 -10.04
CA ILE A 205 -11.77 0.24 -10.92
C ILE A 205 -13.23 0.66 -10.98
N ASP A 206 -13.51 1.94 -10.80
CA ASP A 206 -14.80 2.56 -11.11
C ASP A 206 -14.66 3.49 -12.32
N ILE A 207 -14.84 2.96 -13.52
CA ILE A 207 -14.65 3.66 -14.81
C ILE A 207 -15.47 4.96 -14.91
N GLY A 208 -16.55 5.10 -14.12
CA GLY A 208 -17.38 6.30 -14.11
C GLY A 208 -16.89 7.42 -13.20
N SER A 209 -16.00 7.13 -12.23
CA SER A 209 -15.56 8.10 -11.23
C SER A 209 -14.03 8.22 -11.11
N ASP A 210 -13.30 7.15 -11.43
CA ASP A 210 -11.85 7.12 -11.38
C ASP A 210 -11.24 7.74 -12.66
N PRO A 211 -10.16 8.55 -12.55
CA PRO A 211 -9.39 8.95 -13.72
C PRO A 211 -8.60 7.74 -14.23
N VAL A 212 -8.97 7.24 -15.42
CA VAL A 212 -8.39 6.02 -16.00
C VAL A 212 -7.86 6.21 -17.41
N PHE A 213 -6.87 5.40 -17.79
CA PHE A 213 -6.42 5.27 -19.17
C PHE A 213 -6.01 3.83 -19.50
N ILE A 214 -6.05 3.48 -20.79
CA ILE A 214 -5.72 2.13 -21.26
C ILE A 214 -4.44 2.20 -22.10
N GLN A 215 -3.48 1.32 -21.81
CA GLN A 215 -2.26 1.19 -22.58
C GLN A 215 -2.53 0.62 -23.98
N ARG A 216 -1.90 1.19 -25.00
CA ARG A 216 -2.14 0.81 -26.39
C ARG A 216 -1.63 -0.60 -26.72
N LEU A 217 -0.47 -1.02 -26.20
CA LEU A 217 0.16 -2.27 -26.61
C LEU A 217 -0.23 -3.44 -25.70
N THR A 218 -0.24 -3.23 -24.39
CA THR A 218 -0.56 -4.29 -23.42
C THR A 218 -2.03 -4.35 -22.99
N GLN A 219 -2.83 -3.33 -23.33
CA GLN A 219 -4.24 -3.21 -22.93
C GLN A 219 -4.46 -3.13 -21.41
N LEU A 220 -3.44 -2.75 -20.65
CA LEU A 220 -3.55 -2.57 -19.20
C LEU A 220 -4.40 -1.34 -18.87
N VAL A 221 -5.34 -1.51 -17.95
CA VAL A 221 -6.15 -0.42 -17.40
C VAL A 221 -5.43 0.21 -16.21
N MET A 222 -5.10 1.49 -16.34
CA MET A 222 -4.36 2.24 -15.33
C MET A 222 -5.29 3.22 -14.63
N VAL A 223 -5.22 3.26 -13.31
CA VAL A 223 -5.98 4.18 -12.44
C VAL A 223 -5.04 5.24 -11.88
N VAL A 224 -5.38 6.52 -12.03
CA VAL A 224 -4.58 7.62 -11.46
C VAL A 224 -4.99 7.84 -10.00
N ASP A 225 -4.11 7.44 -9.08
CA ASP A 225 -4.32 7.58 -7.64
C ASP A 225 -4.03 9.02 -7.16
N TYR A 226 -3.06 9.70 -7.78
CA TYR A 226 -2.69 11.08 -7.48
C TYR A 226 -2.18 11.83 -8.74
N PRO A 227 -2.67 13.06 -9.02
CA PRO A 227 -3.76 13.75 -8.31
C PRO A 227 -5.09 13.01 -8.48
N ASN A 228 -5.85 12.87 -7.39
CA ASN A 228 -7.08 12.06 -7.36
C ASN A 228 -8.23 12.68 -8.16
N ASN A 229 -8.09 13.92 -8.59
CA ASN A 229 -9.01 14.67 -9.45
C ASN A 229 -8.36 15.03 -10.80
N ALA A 230 -7.44 14.19 -11.29
CA ALA A 230 -6.78 14.40 -12.58
C ALA A 230 -7.82 14.64 -13.69
N ASP A 231 -7.68 15.75 -14.40
CA ASP A 231 -8.55 16.06 -15.54
C ASP A 231 -8.17 15.26 -16.79
N GLN A 232 -8.97 15.38 -17.85
CA GLN A 232 -8.74 14.66 -19.10
C GLN A 232 -7.39 15.02 -19.76
N GLN A 233 -6.92 16.26 -19.63
CA GLN A 233 -5.65 16.68 -20.21
C GLN A 233 -4.47 16.02 -19.49
N THR A 234 -4.54 15.97 -18.16
CA THR A 234 -3.60 15.29 -17.27
C THR A 234 -3.53 13.79 -17.57
N VAL A 235 -4.69 13.13 -17.62
CA VAL A 235 -4.80 11.70 -17.95
C VAL A 235 -4.27 11.42 -19.36
N ALA A 236 -4.60 12.26 -20.34
CA ALA A 236 -4.11 12.10 -21.72
C ALA A 236 -2.59 12.30 -21.82
N TRP A 237 -2.01 13.22 -21.04
CA TRP A 237 -0.56 13.40 -20.97
C TRP A 237 0.12 12.15 -20.43
N LEU A 238 -0.33 11.65 -19.28
CA LEU A 238 0.24 10.46 -18.64
C LEU A 238 0.09 9.22 -19.53
N SER A 239 -1.06 9.06 -20.18
CA SER A 239 -1.30 8.00 -21.16
C SER A 239 -0.31 8.05 -22.32
N ARG A 240 -0.07 9.21 -22.94
CA ARG A 240 0.93 9.33 -24.01
C ARG A 240 2.33 8.99 -23.55
N TRP A 241 2.72 9.46 -22.36
CA TRP A 241 4.04 9.16 -21.79
C TRP A 241 4.21 7.66 -21.53
N MET A 242 3.22 7.03 -20.90
CA MET A 242 3.26 5.59 -20.62
C MET A 242 3.23 4.74 -21.89
N ASN A 243 2.49 5.14 -22.92
CA ASN A 243 2.51 4.47 -24.22
C ASN A 243 3.91 4.54 -24.87
N ALA A 244 4.62 5.65 -24.72
CA ALA A 244 5.99 5.79 -25.20
C ALA A 244 6.98 4.91 -24.41
N PHE A 245 6.85 4.87 -23.08
CA PHE A 245 7.60 3.96 -22.21
C PHE A 245 7.38 2.49 -22.63
N GLU A 246 6.12 2.08 -22.78
CA GLU A 246 5.78 0.70 -23.13
C GLU A 246 6.27 0.33 -24.52
N ALA A 247 6.10 1.23 -25.51
CA ALA A 247 6.65 1.03 -26.84
C ALA A 247 8.17 0.86 -26.82
N ALA A 248 8.89 1.66 -26.02
CA ALA A 248 10.33 1.54 -25.88
C ALA A 248 10.72 0.17 -25.27
N LEU A 249 10.07 -0.21 -24.17
CA LEU A 249 10.33 -1.47 -23.46
C LEU A 249 10.10 -2.69 -24.36
N LEU A 250 9.00 -2.68 -25.13
CA LEU A 250 8.65 -3.80 -26.00
C LEU A 250 9.50 -3.84 -27.28
N ALA A 251 9.92 -2.69 -27.82
CA ALA A 251 10.70 -2.62 -29.06
C ALA A 251 12.19 -2.96 -28.89
N ARG A 252 12.83 -2.53 -27.80
CA ARG A 252 14.28 -2.70 -27.54
C ARG A 252 14.48 -3.15 -26.09
N GLY A 253 15.53 -3.92 -25.78
CA GLY A 253 15.78 -4.41 -24.41
C GLY A 253 16.00 -3.29 -23.38
N THR A 254 16.26 -3.65 -22.12
CA THR A 254 16.50 -2.70 -21.01
C THR A 254 17.69 -1.77 -21.21
N ALA A 255 18.64 -2.12 -22.07
CA ALA A 255 19.76 -1.28 -22.48
C ALA A 255 19.37 0.14 -22.97
N ASN A 256 18.10 0.37 -23.34
CA ASN A 256 17.58 1.67 -23.77
C ASN A 256 16.48 2.25 -22.84
N MET A 257 16.37 1.76 -21.60
CA MET A 257 15.42 2.25 -20.59
C MET A 257 15.96 3.38 -19.71
N THR A 258 17.21 3.81 -19.96
CA THR A 258 17.83 4.92 -19.22
C THR A 258 16.96 6.18 -19.28
N GLY A 259 16.57 6.69 -18.11
CA GLY A 259 15.68 7.84 -17.97
C GLY A 259 14.18 7.55 -18.11
N LEU A 260 13.79 6.35 -18.53
CA LEU A 260 12.38 5.94 -18.63
C LEU A 260 11.94 5.03 -17.47
N LEU A 261 12.84 4.19 -16.95
CA LEU A 261 12.57 3.27 -15.84
C LEU A 261 13.67 3.35 -14.79
N ASP A 262 13.29 3.40 -13.51
CA ASP A 262 14.18 3.13 -12.40
C ASP A 262 14.41 1.61 -12.34
N VAL A 263 15.46 1.16 -13.03
CA VAL A 263 15.83 -0.27 -13.13
C VAL A 263 16.11 -0.87 -11.74
N PRO A 264 16.85 -0.21 -10.82
CA PRO A 264 16.95 -0.66 -9.44
C PRO A 264 15.60 -0.91 -8.76
N ALA A 265 14.62 0.00 -8.91
CA ALA A 265 13.31 -0.15 -8.28
C ALA A 265 12.51 -1.29 -8.91
N ALA A 266 12.58 -1.43 -10.23
CA ALA A 266 11.96 -2.55 -10.93
C ALA A 266 12.56 -3.90 -10.49
N ALA A 267 13.88 -3.97 -10.29
CA ALA A 267 14.54 -5.18 -9.79
C ALA A 267 14.17 -5.50 -8.32
N ASP A 268 14.12 -4.50 -7.44
CA ASP A 268 13.69 -4.70 -6.05
C ASP A 268 12.22 -5.14 -5.97
N TYR A 269 11.33 -4.52 -6.75
CA TYR A 269 9.93 -4.93 -6.86
C TYR A 269 9.80 -6.37 -7.40
N PHE A 270 10.54 -6.71 -8.45
CA PHE A 270 10.60 -8.05 -9.00
C PHE A 270 11.02 -9.06 -7.93
N LEU A 271 12.15 -8.83 -7.25
CA LEU A 271 12.64 -9.72 -6.20
C LEU A 271 11.61 -9.86 -5.08
N ALA A 272 10.97 -8.78 -4.66
CA ALA A 272 9.94 -8.82 -3.62
C ALA A 272 8.72 -9.67 -4.04
N THR A 273 8.19 -9.44 -5.24
CA THR A 273 7.08 -10.22 -5.79
C THR A 273 7.46 -11.69 -5.99
N GLU A 274 8.69 -11.98 -6.41
CA GLU A 274 9.14 -13.34 -6.62
C GLU A 274 9.46 -14.10 -5.32
N VAL A 275 10.06 -13.46 -4.31
CA VAL A 275 10.29 -14.06 -2.98
C VAL A 275 8.97 -14.47 -2.35
N THR A 276 7.96 -13.61 -2.48
CA THR A 276 6.65 -13.83 -1.87
C THR A 276 5.75 -14.71 -2.75
N LYS A 277 6.05 -14.83 -4.05
CA LYS A 277 5.15 -15.31 -5.10
C LYS A 277 3.74 -14.73 -4.97
N ASN A 278 3.64 -13.42 -4.73
CA ASN A 278 2.35 -12.75 -4.60
C ASN A 278 1.49 -13.01 -5.86
N PRO A 279 0.30 -13.65 -5.74
CA PRO A 279 -0.55 -13.94 -6.90
C PRO A 279 -1.00 -12.66 -7.63
N ASP A 280 -1.17 -11.56 -6.91
CA ASP A 280 -1.61 -10.28 -7.47
C ASP A 280 -0.48 -9.30 -7.76
N GLY A 281 0.76 -9.59 -7.33
CA GLY A 281 1.92 -8.69 -7.45
C GLY A 281 2.35 -8.32 -8.88
N TYR A 282 1.67 -8.82 -9.90
CA TYR A 282 1.76 -8.31 -11.28
C TYR A 282 0.39 -8.08 -11.94
N ARG A 283 -0.69 -8.48 -11.28
CA ARG A 283 -2.04 -8.60 -11.86
C ARG A 283 -3.01 -7.52 -11.37
N GLY A 284 -2.79 -6.96 -10.19
CA GLY A 284 -3.67 -5.93 -9.63
C GLY A 284 -3.01 -5.30 -8.41
N SER A 285 -3.47 -4.11 -8.01
CA SER A 285 -2.86 -3.35 -6.92
C SER A 285 -1.36 -3.09 -7.09
N VAL A 286 -0.88 -3.05 -8.34
CA VAL A 286 0.51 -2.72 -8.65
C VAL A 286 0.64 -1.21 -8.68
N LYS A 287 1.20 -0.63 -7.61
CA LYS A 287 1.41 0.81 -7.50
C LYS A 287 2.64 1.24 -8.30
N LEU A 288 2.53 2.41 -8.92
CA LEU A 288 3.59 3.06 -9.68
C LEU A 288 3.59 4.55 -9.38
N HIS A 289 4.73 5.19 -9.57
CA HIS A 289 4.82 6.63 -9.50
C HIS A 289 5.83 7.17 -10.51
N LYS A 290 5.64 8.44 -10.87
CA LYS A 290 6.52 9.18 -11.75
C LYS A 290 6.68 10.60 -11.24
N ASP A 291 7.90 10.95 -10.83
CA ASP A 291 8.23 12.32 -10.45
C ASP A 291 8.57 13.19 -11.66
N ARG A 292 8.65 14.50 -11.44
CA ARG A 292 9.03 15.52 -12.44
C ARG A 292 10.38 15.20 -13.05
N ALA A 293 10.44 15.18 -14.38
CA ALA A 293 11.63 14.78 -15.15
C ALA A 293 12.29 13.44 -14.74
N GLY A 294 11.62 12.64 -13.90
CA GLY A 294 12.12 11.37 -13.38
C GLY A 294 11.58 10.18 -14.15
N PRO A 295 12.23 9.01 -14.00
CA PRO A 295 11.78 7.77 -14.60
C PRO A 295 10.50 7.23 -13.94
N LEU A 296 9.90 6.22 -14.55
CA LEU A 296 8.89 5.39 -13.91
C LEU A 296 9.51 4.60 -12.77
N VAL A 297 8.83 4.57 -11.63
CA VAL A 297 9.16 3.70 -10.50
C VAL A 297 8.01 2.72 -10.29
N ILE A 298 8.32 1.41 -10.26
CA ILE A 298 7.36 0.35 -9.92
C ILE A 298 7.43 0.11 -8.42
N GLY A 299 6.30 0.17 -7.75
CA GLY A 299 6.18 0.18 -6.31
C GLY A 299 5.56 1.49 -5.78
N PRO A 300 5.26 1.55 -4.47
CA PRO A 300 5.69 0.61 -3.43
C PRO A 300 4.91 -0.71 -3.38
N LEU A 301 5.39 -1.67 -2.58
CA LEU A 301 4.72 -2.96 -2.34
C LEU A 301 3.38 -2.76 -1.62
N TRP A 302 2.34 -3.47 -2.07
CA TRP A 302 1.00 -3.41 -1.48
C TRP A 302 0.25 -4.74 -1.68
N ASP A 303 -0.56 -5.13 -0.68
CA ASP A 303 -1.49 -6.27 -0.70
C ASP A 303 -0.85 -7.66 -0.92
N TYR A 304 -0.13 -8.14 0.10
CA TYR A 304 0.61 -9.41 0.11
C TYR A 304 0.03 -10.46 1.06
N ASN A 305 -1.18 -10.26 1.58
CA ASN A 305 -1.84 -11.20 2.50
C ASN A 305 -2.04 -12.60 1.89
N GLU A 306 -2.17 -12.71 0.57
CA GLU A 306 -2.37 -13.97 -0.15
C GLU A 306 -1.06 -14.65 -0.61
N ALA A 307 0.08 -14.04 -0.29
CA ALA A 307 1.39 -14.51 -0.72
C ALA A 307 1.96 -15.62 0.19
N PHE A 308 3.23 -15.96 0.00
CA PHE A 308 3.97 -16.91 0.81
C PHE A 308 3.30 -18.29 0.96
N GLY A 309 2.95 -18.90 -0.17
CA GLY A 309 2.39 -20.25 -0.16
C GLY A 309 0.93 -20.37 0.27
N MET A 310 0.22 -19.25 0.48
CA MET A 310 -1.15 -19.27 1.00
C MET A 310 -2.20 -19.50 -0.08
N CYS A 311 -2.31 -18.59 -1.05
CA CYS A 311 -3.42 -18.62 -2.00
C CYS A 311 -3.17 -19.60 -3.15
N CYS A 312 -4.27 -20.00 -3.79
CA CYS A 312 -4.32 -21.02 -4.83
C CYS A 312 -3.50 -20.71 -6.09
N GLY A 313 -3.01 -19.48 -6.26
CA GLY A 313 -2.20 -19.08 -7.41
C GLY A 313 -3.05 -18.98 -8.67
N PHE A 314 -3.34 -17.75 -9.06
CA PHE A 314 -3.79 -17.49 -10.41
C PHE A 314 -2.61 -17.60 -11.39
N PRO A 315 -2.88 -18.12 -12.60
CA PRO A 315 -4.13 -18.69 -13.10
C PRO A 315 -4.39 -20.12 -12.56
N ILE A 316 -5.68 -20.39 -12.33
CA ILE A 316 -6.27 -21.47 -11.52
C ILE A 316 -5.74 -22.89 -11.83
N GLU A 317 -5.23 -23.17 -13.02
CA GLU A 317 -4.80 -24.54 -13.40
C GLU A 317 -3.60 -25.05 -12.59
N GLY A 318 -2.69 -24.16 -12.17
CA GLY A 318 -1.57 -24.53 -11.30
C GLY A 318 -2.03 -25.00 -9.91
N PHE A 319 -3.16 -24.51 -9.41
CA PHE A 319 -3.74 -24.94 -8.14
C PHE A 319 -4.23 -26.39 -8.16
N GLN A 320 -4.95 -26.75 -9.22
CA GLN A 320 -5.59 -28.06 -9.36
C GLN A 320 -4.56 -29.20 -9.48
N GLN A 321 -3.32 -28.86 -9.83
CA GLN A 321 -2.18 -29.78 -9.90
C GLN A 321 -1.20 -29.60 -8.74
N LEU A 322 -1.65 -29.10 -7.58
CA LEU A 322 -0.83 -28.91 -6.36
C LEU A 322 0.42 -28.04 -6.58
N GLY A 323 0.38 -27.09 -7.50
CA GLY A 323 1.51 -26.21 -7.80
C GLY A 323 2.60 -26.85 -8.64
N SER A 324 2.26 -27.89 -9.42
CA SER A 324 3.14 -28.48 -10.43
C SER A 324 3.84 -27.39 -11.27
N SER A 325 5.17 -27.42 -11.29
CA SER A 325 6.05 -26.53 -12.04
C SER A 325 7.04 -27.37 -12.84
N ASN A 326 7.40 -26.94 -14.04
CA ASN A 326 8.49 -27.54 -14.81
C ASN A 326 9.88 -27.06 -14.35
N GLY A 327 9.96 -26.36 -13.21
CA GLY A 327 11.20 -25.86 -12.61
C GLY A 327 11.59 -24.45 -13.04
N THR A 328 11.25 -24.00 -14.25
CA THR A 328 11.65 -22.69 -14.79
C THR A 328 10.47 -21.71 -14.90
N SER A 329 9.29 -22.21 -15.26
CA SER A 329 8.04 -21.43 -15.38
C SER A 329 7.00 -21.90 -14.35
N GLY A 330 6.28 -20.94 -13.79
CA GLY A 330 5.70 -21.04 -12.44
C GLY A 330 4.72 -22.19 -12.19
N GLY A 331 4.90 -22.83 -11.04
CA GLY A 331 3.82 -23.43 -10.28
C GLY A 331 3.03 -22.34 -9.54
N SER A 332 1.80 -22.63 -9.11
CA SER A 332 0.96 -21.71 -8.33
C SER A 332 1.67 -21.18 -7.07
N ALA A 333 1.10 -20.17 -6.41
CA ALA A 333 1.71 -19.53 -5.24
C ALA A 333 2.04 -20.52 -4.11
N ILE A 334 1.34 -21.66 -4.02
CA ILE A 334 1.64 -22.76 -3.07
C ILE A 334 2.97 -23.49 -3.35
N SER A 335 3.49 -23.43 -4.58
CA SER A 335 4.77 -24.03 -4.93
C SER A 335 5.93 -23.08 -4.66
N ALA A 336 6.94 -23.55 -3.92
CA ALA A 336 8.17 -22.78 -3.68
C ALA A 336 9.04 -22.64 -4.95
N ALA A 337 8.81 -23.46 -5.99
CA ALA A 337 9.62 -23.47 -7.21
C ALA A 337 8.95 -22.72 -8.38
N GLY A 338 9.77 -22.32 -9.36
CA GLY A 338 9.36 -21.64 -10.59
C GLY A 338 9.10 -20.14 -10.40
N TRP A 339 9.29 -19.35 -11.45
CA TRP A 339 9.05 -17.90 -11.44
C TRP A 339 7.55 -17.55 -11.57
N ARG A 340 7.05 -16.58 -10.80
CA ARG A 340 5.67 -16.09 -10.85
C ARG A 340 5.41 -15.25 -12.10
N PHE A 341 6.29 -14.32 -12.47
CA PHE A 341 6.12 -13.48 -13.67
C PHE A 341 6.04 -14.27 -14.97
N ASN A 342 6.57 -15.50 -14.97
CA ASN A 342 6.71 -16.32 -16.17
C ASN A 342 5.59 -17.35 -16.35
N VAL A 343 4.55 -17.32 -15.52
CA VAL A 343 3.47 -18.32 -15.58
C VAL A 343 2.79 -18.33 -16.95
N CYS A 344 2.54 -17.16 -17.54
CA CYS A 344 1.88 -17.06 -18.86
C CYS A 344 2.75 -17.26 -20.07
N GLN A 345 4.02 -17.64 -19.90
CA GLN A 345 4.76 -18.22 -21.00
C GLN A 345 4.13 -19.55 -21.43
N ASP A 346 3.56 -20.30 -20.48
CA ASP A 346 2.71 -21.45 -20.77
C ASP A 346 1.26 -20.97 -20.94
N ARG A 347 0.85 -20.79 -22.21
CA ARG A 347 -0.52 -20.36 -22.56
C ARG A 347 -1.60 -21.30 -22.02
N GLY A 348 -1.28 -22.58 -21.81
CA GLY A 348 -2.21 -23.53 -21.22
C GLY A 348 -2.63 -23.11 -19.82
N ARG A 349 -1.70 -22.56 -19.03
CA ARG A 349 -1.95 -22.14 -17.66
C ARG A 349 -2.76 -20.84 -17.60
N CYS A 350 -2.56 -19.90 -18.52
CA CYS A 350 -3.18 -18.57 -18.48
C CYS A 350 -4.44 -18.42 -19.34
N LYS A 351 -5.43 -19.31 -19.15
CA LYS A 351 -6.72 -19.21 -19.86
C LYS A 351 -7.64 -18.13 -19.30
N VAL A 352 -7.67 -17.99 -17.97
CA VAL A 352 -8.58 -17.08 -17.26
C VAL A 352 -8.10 -15.63 -17.34
N ASP A 353 -6.77 -15.44 -17.28
CA ASP A 353 -6.13 -14.14 -17.42
C ASP A 353 -4.89 -14.31 -18.31
N PRO A 354 -5.04 -14.22 -19.63
CA PRO A 354 -3.96 -14.45 -20.59
C PRO A 354 -2.93 -13.32 -20.65
N LEU A 355 -3.29 -12.12 -20.14
CA LEU A 355 -2.40 -10.96 -20.14
C LEU A 355 -1.43 -11.06 -18.95
N ASP A 356 -1.95 -11.41 -17.77
CA ASP A 356 -1.20 -11.45 -16.50
C ASP A 356 -0.48 -10.14 -16.23
N GLY A 357 -1.17 -9.04 -16.58
CA GLY A 357 -0.80 -7.70 -16.21
C GLY A 357 0.63 -7.28 -16.54
N ILE A 358 1.28 -6.71 -15.53
CA ILE A 358 2.64 -6.18 -15.51
C ILE A 358 3.69 -7.29 -15.70
N SER A 359 3.34 -8.57 -15.56
CA SER A 359 4.25 -9.67 -15.87
C SER A 359 4.72 -9.61 -17.32
N GLN A 360 3.95 -9.03 -18.24
CA GLN A 360 4.37 -8.78 -19.63
C GLN A 360 5.63 -7.92 -19.69
N TRP A 361 5.68 -6.86 -18.87
CA TRP A 361 6.86 -5.99 -18.77
C TRP A 361 8.04 -6.76 -18.20
N TYR A 362 7.86 -7.51 -17.11
CA TYR A 362 8.94 -8.30 -16.52
C TYR A 362 9.43 -9.44 -17.41
N ARG A 363 8.56 -10.10 -18.19
CA ARG A 363 8.99 -11.08 -19.21
C ARG A 363 9.90 -10.42 -20.25
N ARG A 364 9.62 -9.17 -20.62
CA ARG A 364 10.47 -8.40 -21.54
C ARG A 364 11.77 -7.94 -20.88
N LEU A 365 11.72 -7.38 -19.67
CA LEU A 365 12.91 -7.01 -18.88
C LEU A 365 13.82 -8.23 -18.70
N TRP A 366 13.25 -9.38 -18.37
CA TRP A 366 13.97 -10.64 -18.16
C TRP A 366 14.64 -11.20 -19.41
N GLN A 367 14.25 -10.79 -20.63
CA GLN A 367 14.99 -11.17 -21.84
C GLN A 367 16.32 -10.42 -21.97
N ASP A 368 16.46 -9.26 -21.32
CA ASP A 368 17.71 -8.50 -21.31
C ASP A 368 18.73 -9.11 -20.32
N PRO A 369 19.91 -9.53 -20.79
CA PRO A 369 20.96 -10.03 -19.92
C PRO A 369 21.41 -9.04 -18.84
N LEU A 370 21.38 -7.73 -19.11
CA LEU A 370 21.78 -6.71 -18.13
C LEU A 370 20.82 -6.68 -16.94
N PHE A 371 19.50 -6.76 -17.19
CA PHE A 371 18.51 -6.80 -16.12
C PHE A 371 18.62 -8.08 -15.29
N ARG A 372 18.80 -9.25 -15.94
CA ARG A 372 19.00 -10.53 -15.25
C ARG A 372 20.24 -10.51 -14.37
N ASN A 373 21.36 -10.01 -14.89
CA ASN A 373 22.62 -9.89 -14.16
C ASN A 373 22.50 -8.95 -12.97
N TYR A 374 21.91 -7.77 -13.18
CA TYR A 374 21.67 -6.82 -12.10
C TYR A 374 20.81 -7.44 -11.00
N THR A 375 19.73 -8.12 -11.37
CA THR A 375 18.83 -8.78 -10.42
C THR A 375 19.54 -9.89 -9.65
N ALA A 376 20.37 -10.70 -10.31
CA ALA A 376 21.16 -11.76 -9.66
C ALA A 376 22.20 -11.18 -8.69
N ALA A 377 22.91 -10.11 -9.09
CA ALA A 377 23.87 -9.42 -8.22
C ALA A 377 23.18 -8.77 -7.01
N ARG A 378 22.05 -8.09 -7.24
CA ARG A 378 21.22 -7.51 -6.17
C ARG A 378 20.73 -8.59 -5.20
N TRP A 379 20.31 -9.74 -5.70
CA TRP A 379 19.95 -10.88 -4.86
C TRP A 379 21.12 -11.38 -4.01
N GLN A 380 22.30 -11.57 -4.61
CA GLN A 380 23.49 -11.98 -3.87
C GLN A 380 23.85 -11.00 -2.74
N GLN A 381 23.73 -9.69 -2.98
CA GLN A 381 23.93 -8.66 -1.94
C GLN A 381 22.93 -8.81 -0.78
N LEU A 382 21.64 -8.96 -1.09
CA LEU A 382 20.58 -9.10 -0.10
C LEU A 382 20.70 -10.41 0.71
N ARG A 383 21.29 -11.45 0.10
CA ARG A 383 21.48 -12.79 0.67
C ARG A 383 22.86 -13.01 1.30
N ALA A 384 23.76 -12.03 1.25
CA ALA A 384 25.07 -12.13 1.86
C ALA A 384 24.96 -12.39 3.37
N PRO A 385 25.94 -13.07 4.01
CA PRO A 385 25.94 -13.26 5.46
C PRO A 385 25.76 -11.93 6.22
N GLY A 386 24.83 -11.89 7.17
CA GLY A 386 24.46 -10.65 7.87
C GLY A 386 23.52 -9.71 7.10
N GLY A 387 23.14 -10.05 5.86
CA GLY A 387 22.20 -9.31 5.03
C GLY A 387 20.74 -9.50 5.44
N ASN A 388 19.90 -8.55 5.01
CA ASN A 388 18.53 -8.37 5.51
C ASN A 388 17.46 -9.23 4.81
N LEU A 389 17.84 -10.25 4.05
CA LEU A 389 16.93 -11.19 3.39
C LEU A 389 17.44 -12.64 3.45
N THR A 390 18.35 -12.97 4.36
CA THR A 390 18.89 -14.33 4.57
C THR A 390 17.83 -15.30 5.12
N ASN A 391 18.13 -16.60 5.12
CA ASN A 391 17.24 -17.60 5.72
C ASN A 391 17.05 -17.31 7.22
N GLU A 392 18.14 -16.94 7.88
CA GLU A 392 18.22 -16.60 9.29
C GLU A 392 17.42 -15.33 9.59
N TRP A 393 17.50 -14.32 8.71
CA TRP A 393 16.68 -13.12 8.82
C TRP A 393 15.18 -13.47 8.79
N PHE A 394 14.70 -14.16 7.74
CA PHE A 394 13.28 -14.53 7.64
C PHE A 394 12.79 -15.39 8.82
N ALA A 395 13.57 -16.39 9.22
CA ALA A 395 13.24 -17.23 10.37
C ALA A 395 13.20 -16.41 11.67
N GLY A 396 14.16 -15.51 11.88
CA GLY A 396 14.21 -14.63 13.04
C GLY A 396 13.01 -13.69 13.13
N GLN A 397 12.63 -13.05 12.00
CA GLN A 397 11.46 -12.18 11.95
C GLN A 397 10.16 -12.95 12.27
N ILE A 398 9.99 -14.15 11.70
CA ILE A 398 8.81 -14.98 11.99
C ILE A 398 8.79 -15.42 13.46
N ALA A 399 9.93 -15.80 14.02
CA ALA A 399 10.04 -16.19 15.44
C ALA A 399 9.68 -15.02 16.37
N GLU A 400 10.18 -13.82 16.10
CA GLU A 400 9.86 -12.62 16.87
C GLU A 400 8.37 -12.29 16.83
N LEU A 401 7.76 -12.28 15.64
CA LEU A 401 6.32 -12.04 15.51
C LEU A 401 5.48 -13.15 16.14
N LYS A 402 5.94 -14.40 16.06
CA LYS A 402 5.29 -15.53 16.72
C LYS A 402 5.28 -15.35 18.24
N GLN A 403 6.38 -14.91 18.83
CA GLN A 403 6.44 -14.60 20.26
C GLN A 403 5.54 -13.41 20.60
N LEU A 404 5.64 -12.32 19.84
CA LEU A 404 4.86 -11.10 20.05
C LEU A 404 3.35 -11.36 20.02
N LEU A 405 2.90 -12.21 19.08
CA LEU A 405 1.48 -12.48 18.86
C LEU A 405 0.96 -13.74 19.56
N HIS A 406 1.80 -14.47 20.30
CA HIS A 406 1.45 -15.75 20.92
C HIS A 406 0.17 -15.66 21.77
N GLU A 407 0.14 -14.70 22.71
CA GLU A 407 -1.00 -14.47 23.60
C GLU A 407 -2.25 -13.95 22.84
N PRO A 408 -2.18 -12.84 22.07
CA PRO A 408 -3.37 -12.26 21.44
C PRO A 408 -3.93 -13.10 20.27
N ALA A 409 -3.13 -13.99 19.66
CA ALA A 409 -3.58 -14.89 18.59
C ALA A 409 -4.75 -15.77 19.02
N SER A 410 -4.64 -16.39 20.20
CA SER A 410 -5.69 -17.28 20.73
C SER A 410 -7.01 -16.55 20.93
N ARG A 411 -6.98 -15.32 21.49
CA ARG A 411 -8.17 -14.48 21.64
C ARG A 411 -8.78 -14.10 20.29
N ASN A 412 -7.93 -13.73 19.32
CA ASN A 412 -8.39 -13.40 17.98
C ASN A 412 -9.11 -14.58 17.30
N TYR A 413 -8.52 -15.78 17.35
CA TYR A 413 -9.13 -16.96 16.72
C TYR A 413 -10.39 -17.42 17.42
N GLN A 414 -10.46 -17.30 18.74
CA GLN A 414 -11.70 -17.54 19.47
C GLN A 414 -12.81 -16.59 19.00
N ARG A 415 -12.52 -15.27 18.93
CA ARG A 415 -13.48 -14.25 18.49
C ARG A 415 -13.98 -14.48 17.06
N TRP A 416 -13.09 -14.86 16.15
CA TRP A 416 -13.40 -15.01 14.72
C TRP A 416 -13.53 -16.46 14.25
N SER A 417 -13.71 -17.40 15.19
CA SER A 417 -13.78 -18.85 14.95
C SER A 417 -14.77 -19.23 13.85
N ASN A 418 -15.96 -18.63 13.83
CA ASN A 418 -16.99 -18.88 12.81
C ASN A 418 -16.52 -18.50 11.39
N ALA A 419 -15.70 -17.46 11.24
CA ALA A 419 -15.15 -17.05 9.96
C ALA A 419 -13.96 -17.91 9.53
N LEU A 420 -13.11 -18.29 10.50
CA LEU A 420 -11.87 -19.03 10.27
C LEU A 420 -12.09 -20.53 10.05
N ASN A 421 -13.17 -21.11 10.58
CA ASN A 421 -13.50 -22.53 10.46
C ASN A 421 -14.34 -22.86 9.22
N ARG A 422 -14.44 -21.96 8.23
CA ARG A 422 -15.15 -22.26 6.99
C ARG A 422 -14.46 -23.43 6.25
N PRO A 423 -15.23 -24.39 5.67
CA PRO A 423 -14.67 -25.54 4.95
C PRO A 423 -13.64 -25.16 3.88
N ALA A 424 -13.80 -23.98 3.26
CA ALA A 424 -12.88 -23.43 2.26
C ALA A 424 -11.43 -23.25 2.76
N TYR A 425 -11.22 -23.15 4.07
CA TYR A 425 -9.88 -23.03 4.67
C TYR A 425 -9.32 -24.37 5.18
N GLY A 426 -10.02 -25.47 4.94
CA GLY A 426 -9.48 -26.84 4.76
C GLY A 426 -8.82 -27.55 5.94
N ARG A 427 -8.63 -26.93 7.10
CA ARG A 427 -7.95 -27.54 8.26
C ARG A 427 -8.63 -27.23 9.59
N ALA A 428 -8.99 -28.30 10.30
CA ALA A 428 -9.39 -28.24 11.70
C ALA A 428 -8.15 -28.41 12.58
N TYR A 429 -8.09 -27.66 13.68
CA TYR A 429 -6.99 -27.71 14.64
C TYR A 429 -7.54 -28.04 16.04
N PRO A 430 -6.77 -28.76 16.87
CA PRO A 430 -7.23 -29.16 18.21
C PRO A 430 -7.34 -27.95 19.16
N THR A 431 -6.55 -26.90 18.95
CA THR A 431 -6.58 -25.65 19.72
C THR A 431 -6.26 -24.45 18.82
N TRP A 432 -6.60 -23.25 19.28
CA TRP A 432 -6.23 -22.00 18.60
C TRP A 432 -4.71 -21.79 18.55
N GLN A 433 -4.00 -22.20 19.60
CA GLN A 433 -2.55 -22.14 19.63
C GLN A 433 -1.92 -23.09 18.60
N ALA A 434 -2.43 -24.32 18.48
CA ALA A 434 -1.96 -25.27 17.48
C ALA A 434 -2.20 -24.77 16.03
N MET A 435 -3.31 -24.07 15.81
CA MET A 435 -3.55 -23.37 14.53
C MET A 435 -2.46 -22.32 14.28
N PHE A 436 -2.21 -21.42 15.24
CA PHE A 436 -1.21 -20.37 15.10
C PHE A 436 0.19 -20.93 14.83
N ASP A 437 0.59 -21.93 15.60
CA ASP A 437 1.89 -22.59 15.48
C ASP A 437 2.06 -23.27 14.12
N SER A 438 1.01 -23.95 13.63
CA SER A 438 1.03 -24.61 12.33
C SER A 438 1.08 -23.61 11.17
N GLU A 439 0.31 -22.53 11.21
CA GLU A 439 0.25 -21.54 10.13
C GLU A 439 1.57 -20.77 10.02
N THR A 440 2.15 -20.37 11.16
CA THR A 440 3.47 -19.71 11.19
C THR A 440 4.62 -20.64 10.79
N SER A 441 4.58 -21.92 11.20
CA SER A 441 5.59 -22.91 10.78
C SER A 441 5.54 -23.18 9.28
N GLN A 442 4.34 -23.29 8.70
CA GLN A 442 4.18 -23.46 7.25
C GLN A 442 4.69 -22.24 6.49
N LEU A 443 4.38 -21.02 6.95
CA LEU A 443 4.92 -19.78 6.39
C LEU A 443 6.45 -19.81 6.36
N GLN A 444 7.09 -20.17 7.48
CA GLN A 444 8.55 -20.26 7.55
C GLN A 444 9.10 -21.33 6.60
N GLN A 445 8.59 -22.56 6.66
CA GLN A 445 9.08 -23.67 5.83
C GLN A 445 8.96 -23.36 4.34
N TRP A 446 7.81 -22.84 3.91
CA TRP A 446 7.60 -22.43 2.53
C TRP A 446 8.57 -21.33 2.11
N THR A 447 8.74 -20.31 2.96
CA THR A 447 9.63 -19.17 2.68
C THR A 447 11.06 -19.64 2.52
N ILE A 448 11.58 -20.46 3.43
CA ILE A 448 12.95 -20.99 3.33
C ILE A 448 13.13 -21.87 2.08
N ALA A 449 12.15 -22.72 1.74
CA ALA A 449 12.20 -23.50 0.52
C ALA A 449 12.24 -22.62 -0.74
N ARG A 450 11.45 -21.55 -0.75
CA ARG A 450 11.41 -20.57 -1.84
C ARG A 450 12.74 -19.84 -2.01
N LEU A 451 13.30 -19.37 -0.91
CA LEU A 451 14.59 -18.67 -0.90
C LEU A 451 15.70 -19.56 -1.47
N ARG A 452 15.78 -20.83 -1.04
CA ARG A 452 16.76 -21.80 -1.58
C ARG A 452 16.58 -22.06 -3.07
N TRP A 453 15.34 -22.13 -3.54
CA TRP A 453 15.07 -22.26 -4.98
C TRP A 453 15.53 -21.01 -5.74
N MET A 454 15.25 -19.81 -5.22
CA MET A 454 15.69 -18.56 -5.86
C MET A 454 17.21 -18.41 -5.87
N ASP A 455 17.90 -18.83 -4.79
CA ASP A 455 19.36 -18.86 -4.74
C ASP A 455 19.94 -19.65 -5.93
N ALA A 456 19.43 -20.87 -6.17
CA ALA A 456 19.84 -21.69 -7.31
C ALA A 456 19.45 -21.08 -8.66
N ALA A 457 18.22 -20.57 -8.79
CA ALA A 457 17.71 -20.03 -10.04
C ALA A 457 18.47 -18.76 -10.50
N LEU A 458 18.82 -17.88 -9.56
CA LEU A 458 19.56 -16.63 -9.85
C LEU A 458 21.07 -16.86 -9.98
N ALA A 459 21.65 -17.81 -9.25
CA ALA A 459 23.04 -18.21 -9.47
C ALA A 459 23.27 -18.70 -10.91
N ALA A 460 22.31 -19.43 -11.48
CA ALA A 460 22.36 -19.85 -12.88
C ALA A 460 22.31 -18.68 -13.90
N GLN A 461 21.84 -17.49 -13.49
CA GLN A 461 21.79 -16.31 -14.36
C GLN A 461 23.09 -15.49 -14.34
N ALA A 462 23.91 -15.62 -13.29
CA ALA A 462 25.09 -14.77 -13.06
C ALA A 462 26.28 -15.01 -14.02
N ASN A 463 26.16 -15.95 -14.96
CA ASN A 463 27.23 -16.36 -15.89
C ASN A 463 27.33 -15.54 -17.20
N VAL A 464 26.74 -14.34 -17.26
CA VAL A 464 26.88 -13.47 -18.44
C VAL A 464 27.79 -12.31 -18.09
N THR A 465 28.82 -12.06 -18.91
CA THR A 465 29.86 -11.02 -18.79
C THR A 465 29.34 -9.59 -18.97
N ALA A 466 28.25 -9.22 -18.29
CA ALA A 466 27.72 -7.87 -18.33
C ALA A 466 28.10 -7.14 -17.04
N PRO A 467 28.76 -5.96 -17.12
CA PRO A 467 29.18 -5.20 -15.95
C PRO A 467 27.98 -4.83 -15.05
N ALA A 468 28.04 -5.19 -13.77
CA ALA A 468 26.99 -4.90 -12.79
C ALA A 468 26.84 -3.38 -12.52
N ASP A 469 27.83 -2.58 -12.90
CA ASP A 469 27.89 -1.13 -12.78
C ASP A 469 27.12 -0.37 -13.87
N ALA A 470 26.68 -1.05 -14.94
CA ALA A 470 25.92 -0.43 -16.03
C ALA A 470 24.62 0.27 -15.59
N TYR A 471 24.06 -0.09 -14.42
CA TYR A 471 22.88 0.56 -13.83
C TYR A 471 23.14 1.24 -12.48
N LEU A 472 24.35 1.19 -11.94
CA LEU A 472 24.69 1.78 -10.62
C LEU A 472 24.91 3.30 -10.68
N GLY A 473 24.78 3.92 -11.86
CA GLY A 473 25.05 5.34 -12.09
C GLY A 473 23.92 6.33 -11.75
N ILE A 474 22.75 5.87 -11.28
CA ILE A 474 21.64 6.76 -10.90
C ILE A 474 21.38 6.58 -9.41
N GLY A 475 22.08 7.39 -8.60
CA GLY A 475 21.97 7.37 -7.15
C GLY A 475 20.53 7.67 -6.72
N TYR A 476 19.83 6.65 -6.23
CA TYR A 476 18.69 6.86 -5.35
C TYR A 476 19.26 7.40 -4.04
N VAL A 477 18.99 8.68 -3.73
CA VAL A 477 19.23 9.21 -2.39
C VAL A 477 18.30 8.44 -1.46
N GLN A 478 18.88 7.62 -0.60
CA GLN A 478 18.15 6.89 0.43
C GLN A 478 17.35 7.91 1.25
N PRO A 479 16.03 7.76 1.44
CA PRO A 479 15.39 8.39 2.58
C PRO A 479 16.05 7.79 3.82
N GLU A 480 16.59 8.63 4.71
CA GLU A 480 17.30 8.13 5.89
C GLU A 480 16.43 7.13 6.66
N PRO A 481 17.01 6.01 7.12
CA PRO A 481 16.29 5.10 7.99
C PRO A 481 15.83 5.88 9.23
N PRO A 482 14.59 5.68 9.72
CA PRO A 482 14.17 6.31 10.96
C PRO A 482 15.08 5.82 12.07
N VAL A 483 15.81 6.76 12.67
CA VAL A 483 16.66 6.51 13.84
C VAL A 483 15.77 5.90 14.92
N ALA A 484 16.11 4.69 15.35
CA ALA A 484 15.45 4.05 16.47
C ALA A 484 15.84 4.80 17.76
N GLY A 485 14.90 5.56 18.32
CA GLY A 485 15.08 6.26 19.59
C GLY A 485 15.45 7.73 19.39
N GLY A 486 14.43 8.58 19.49
CA GLY A 486 14.56 10.03 19.46
C GLY A 486 13.18 10.66 19.48
N ALA A 487 12.61 10.80 20.68
CA ALA A 487 11.48 11.69 20.85
C ALA A 487 11.94 13.14 20.64
N ASN A 488 11.07 13.91 19.97
CA ASN A 488 11.05 15.38 19.83
C ASN A 488 12.06 16.04 18.89
N ALA A 489 11.53 16.72 17.86
CA ALA A 489 11.48 18.19 17.75
C ALA A 489 11.50 18.62 16.27
N ASP A 490 10.53 19.46 15.92
CA ASP A 490 10.50 20.44 14.83
C ASP A 490 10.85 20.03 13.40
N ASP A 491 9.81 19.96 12.57
CA ASP A 491 9.91 20.30 11.15
C ASP A 491 8.62 20.97 10.61
N ASP A 492 7.89 21.68 11.49
CA ASP A 492 6.76 22.58 11.15
C ASP A 492 7.14 24.07 11.33
N GLN A 493 8.37 24.40 11.77
CA GLN A 493 8.82 25.79 11.99
C GLN A 493 9.54 26.43 10.78
N VAL A 494 9.82 25.70 9.70
CA VAL A 494 10.55 26.26 8.53
C VAL A 494 9.63 27.08 7.59
N GLN A 495 8.32 27.11 7.82
CA GLN A 495 7.38 27.92 7.02
C GLN A 495 7.05 29.30 7.62
N GLU A 496 7.51 29.63 8.83
CA GLU A 496 7.18 30.92 9.47
C GLU A 496 8.30 31.98 9.41
N HIS A 497 9.55 31.60 9.09
CA HIS A 497 10.65 32.55 8.92
C HIS A 497 10.84 33.07 7.46
N ALA A 498 9.99 32.64 6.52
CA ALA A 498 9.98 33.15 5.13
C ALA A 498 8.94 34.26 4.88
N LYS A 499 8.07 34.59 5.85
CA LYS A 499 7.08 35.68 5.74
C LYS A 499 7.48 36.99 6.43
N ALA A 500 8.55 37.01 7.23
CA ALA A 500 9.09 38.22 7.84
C ALA A 500 10.19 38.91 6.99
N ALA A 501 10.72 38.27 5.94
CA ALA A 501 11.73 38.83 5.05
C ALA A 501 11.17 39.50 3.77
N ALA A 502 9.85 39.44 3.54
CA ALA A 502 9.20 40.02 2.36
C ALA A 502 8.42 41.33 2.63
N ASN A 503 8.27 41.74 3.90
CA ASN A 503 7.54 42.96 4.29
C ASN A 503 8.41 44.06 4.92
N GLY A 504 9.74 43.93 4.84
CA GLY A 504 10.70 44.89 5.42
C GLY A 504 11.48 45.73 4.41
N VAL A 505 11.26 45.55 3.09
CA VAL A 505 11.99 46.27 2.04
C VAL A 505 11.02 46.74 0.96
N ASN A 506 10.05 47.59 1.33
CA ASN A 506 9.38 48.47 0.36
C ASN A 506 8.68 49.69 1.00
N ALA A 507 9.25 50.20 2.09
CA ALA A 507 8.73 51.38 2.77
C ALA A 507 9.87 52.31 3.23
N ALA A 508 10.90 52.50 2.39
CA ALA A 508 11.88 53.58 2.52
C ALA A 508 12.83 53.59 1.31
N HIS A 509 12.29 53.81 0.11
CA HIS A 509 13.08 54.45 -0.94
C HIS A 509 12.15 55.08 -1.98
N THR A 510 12.15 56.42 -1.99
CA THR A 510 11.81 57.28 -3.13
C THR A 510 10.36 57.21 -3.63
N ALA A 511 9.43 58.09 -3.25
CA ALA A 511 9.60 59.52 -3.02
C ALA A 511 10.58 60.17 -4.03
N ALA A 512 10.47 59.79 -5.31
CA ALA A 512 11.09 60.50 -6.43
C ALA A 512 10.55 60.04 -7.80
N VAL A 513 9.23 59.88 -7.99
CA VAL A 513 8.62 59.98 -9.33
C VAL A 513 7.18 60.50 -9.19
N ALA A 514 7.05 61.78 -8.84
CA ALA A 514 5.97 62.59 -9.35
C ALA A 514 6.48 63.23 -10.65
N ALA A 515 5.58 63.42 -11.62
CA ALA A 515 5.79 64.05 -12.93
C ALA A 515 6.28 63.12 -14.07
N ALA A 516 5.36 62.34 -14.64
CA ALA A 516 5.18 62.25 -16.09
C ALA A 516 3.92 61.40 -16.43
N ALA A 517 2.98 62.01 -17.16
CA ALA A 517 1.84 61.39 -17.87
C ALA A 517 0.84 60.59 -17.00
N GLY A 518 -0.29 61.10 -16.53
CA GLY A 518 -1.21 62.03 -17.18
C GLY A 518 -1.89 61.36 -18.38
N VAL A 519 -2.96 60.58 -18.17
CA VAL A 519 -4.23 60.53 -18.94
C VAL A 519 -5.18 59.49 -18.30
N ASP A 520 -6.44 59.88 -18.23
CA ASP A 520 -7.61 59.23 -17.63
C ASP A 520 -8.47 58.50 -18.70
N ALA A 521 -9.55 57.84 -18.26
CA ALA A 521 -10.62 57.12 -18.98
C ALA A 521 -10.43 55.59 -19.11
N GLY A 522 -11.43 54.73 -18.88
CA GLY A 522 -12.86 54.93 -18.68
C GLY A 522 -13.60 53.58 -18.67
N VAL A 523 -14.83 53.64 -18.19
CA VAL A 523 -15.79 52.60 -17.76
C VAL A 523 -16.40 51.75 -18.91
N ALA A 524 -17.02 50.61 -18.53
CA ALA A 524 -18.12 49.85 -19.18
C ALA A 524 -17.73 48.73 -20.17
N ALA A 525 -18.42 47.57 -20.30
CA ALA A 525 -19.48 46.88 -19.56
C ALA A 525 -19.69 45.48 -20.18
N ALA A 526 -20.25 44.55 -19.37
CA ALA A 526 -21.11 43.38 -19.62
C ALA A 526 -21.13 42.60 -20.96
N GLY A 527 -21.18 41.25 -20.84
CA GLY A 527 -21.70 40.34 -21.87
C GLY A 527 -21.70 38.86 -21.44
N THR A 528 -22.87 38.27 -21.25
CA THR A 528 -23.14 36.90 -20.75
C THR A 528 -23.50 35.89 -21.85
N ALA A 529 -23.07 34.63 -21.61
CA ALA A 529 -23.66 33.30 -22.01
C ALA A 529 -23.46 32.77 -23.47
N PRO A 530 -23.64 31.44 -23.75
CA PRO A 530 -23.67 30.22 -22.92
C PRO A 530 -22.81 29.02 -23.44
N ALA A 531 -22.79 27.93 -22.66
CA ALA A 531 -22.10 26.66 -22.90
C ALA A 531 -22.83 25.68 -23.87
N PRO A 532 -22.13 24.71 -24.48
CA PRO A 532 -22.75 23.55 -25.11
C PRO A 532 -22.64 22.26 -24.27
N GLN A 533 -23.74 21.51 -24.29
CA GLN A 533 -23.91 20.17 -23.71
C GLN A 533 -23.21 19.09 -24.53
N VAL A 534 -22.72 18.03 -23.89
CA VAL A 534 -22.36 16.77 -24.56
C VAL A 534 -23.00 15.58 -23.85
N VAL A 535 -23.57 14.73 -24.69
CA VAL A 535 -24.46 13.59 -24.48
C VAL A 535 -23.71 12.37 -23.93
N ALA A 536 -24.29 11.73 -22.91
CA ALA A 536 -23.81 10.46 -22.34
C ALA A 536 -24.34 9.25 -23.14
N VAL A 537 -23.47 8.28 -23.43
CA VAL A 537 -23.85 6.96 -23.94
C VAL A 537 -23.37 5.90 -22.96
N SER A 538 -24.31 5.21 -22.33
CA SER A 538 -24.13 4.10 -21.41
C SER A 538 -23.98 2.77 -22.16
N GLY A 539 -22.96 1.97 -21.82
CA GLY A 539 -22.80 0.60 -22.30
C GLY A 539 -22.35 -0.33 -21.17
N GLN A 540 -23.28 -1.14 -20.65
CA GLN A 540 -23.05 -2.21 -19.68
C GLN A 540 -22.28 -3.38 -20.32
N LEU A 541 -21.26 -3.91 -19.67
CA LEU A 541 -20.77 -5.27 -19.90
C LEU A 541 -20.52 -5.98 -18.57
N GLY A 542 -21.05 -7.20 -18.47
CA GLY A 542 -21.28 -7.93 -17.24
C GLY A 542 -20.11 -8.78 -16.74
N LYS A 543 -20.22 -9.08 -15.44
CA LYS A 543 -19.39 -9.97 -14.62
C LYS A 543 -19.46 -11.43 -15.08
N ARG A 544 -18.34 -12.15 -15.03
CA ARG A 544 -18.24 -13.52 -14.51
C ARG A 544 -16.93 -13.70 -13.77
#